data_AF-A0A2N6T4Q0-F1
#
_entry.id   AF-A0A2N6T4Q0-F1
#
_cell.length_a   1.000
_cell.length_b   1.000
_cell.length_c   1.000
_cell.angle_alpha   90.00
_cell.angle_beta   90.00
_cell.angle_gamma   90.00
#
_symmetry.space_group_name_H-M   'P 1'
#
loop_
_entity.id
_entity.type
_entity.pdbx_description
1 polymer ?
#
loop_
_entity_poly.entity_id
_entity_poly.type
_entity_poly.pdbx_seq_one_letter_code
_entity_poly.pdbx_strand_id
1 'polypeptide(L)'
;MTASADSTWIEAPNGYALTITDNKIQARNAKGKILKSVPAAVKKTDTFLNLDNLLTWLQAHDAECGATVEKWLLRSLPVPATVIAAVWPDETWQSWLRDLIIQPVDESGTSDAGAAGFLRDVNTTDGQISFGVVDLDGETQTIVSDEILIPHPALIEDLEDLREFAADLGIQQRFDQLQRAVYGLPVPLPDESVTVLDTWAGARFEQSRFAVGRAQSAGYSIQGGYAVTYIYEDGHLVEAQYWIGAGDNPEIDIWTGGLTWRVDGETAPVREVGPVAYSEGVRMATHIHAGRTVEENE
;
A
#
# COMPACT_ATOMS: atom_id res chain seq x y z
N MET A 1 -13.11 7.47 15.42
CA MET A 1 -12.90 8.92 15.64
C MET A 1 -12.26 9.12 17.00
N THR A 2 -10.93 8.98 17.07
CA THR A 2 -10.15 9.47 18.20
C THR A 2 -10.30 10.99 18.24
N ALA A 3 -10.59 11.53 19.43
CA ALA A 3 -10.64 12.97 19.63
C ALA A 3 -9.33 13.58 19.12
N SER A 4 -9.43 14.60 18.26
CA SER A 4 -8.28 15.43 17.91
C SER A 4 -7.63 15.82 19.23
N ALA A 5 -6.38 15.39 19.45
CA ALA A 5 -5.56 16.01 20.47
C ALA A 5 -5.69 17.53 20.27
N ASP A 6 -6.01 18.27 21.33
CA ASP A 6 -6.06 19.73 21.23
C ASP A 6 -4.73 20.19 20.63
N SER A 7 -4.76 20.65 19.37
CA SER A 7 -3.53 20.94 18.63
C SER A 7 -2.68 21.89 19.46
N THR A 8 -1.47 21.48 19.81
CA THR A 8 -0.60 22.32 20.63
C THR A 8 -0.21 23.54 19.79
N TRP A 9 -0.65 24.72 20.22
CA TRP A 9 -0.34 25.99 19.57
C TRP A 9 0.95 26.56 20.12
N ILE A 10 1.90 26.87 19.24
CA ILE A 10 3.20 27.43 19.58
C ILE A 10 3.17 28.92 19.28
N GLU A 11 3.46 29.74 20.28
CA GLU A 11 3.48 31.20 20.13
C GLU A 11 4.55 31.65 19.13
N ALA A 12 4.19 32.66 18.34
CA ALA A 12 5.01 33.27 17.31
C ALA A 12 4.94 34.81 17.44
N PRO A 13 5.88 35.56 16.83
CA PRO A 13 5.90 37.01 16.91
C PRO A 13 4.59 37.67 16.46
N ASN A 14 4.33 38.90 16.94
CA ASN A 14 3.16 39.72 16.60
C ASN A 14 1.80 39.13 17.04
N GLY A 15 1.81 38.31 18.10
CA GLY A 15 0.59 37.74 18.68
C GLY A 15 -0.06 36.68 17.79
N TYR A 16 0.73 36.00 16.95
CA TYR A 16 0.29 34.83 16.22
C TYR A 16 0.68 33.57 16.99
N ALA A 17 -0.03 32.47 16.75
CA ALA A 17 0.42 31.15 17.15
C ALA A 17 0.30 30.19 15.97
N LEU A 18 1.18 29.20 15.93
CA LEU A 18 1.29 28.21 14.87
C LEU A 18 0.99 26.81 15.39
N THR A 19 0.47 25.94 14.54
CA THR A 19 0.33 24.51 14.84
C THR A 19 0.38 23.70 13.54
N ILE A 20 0.62 22.40 13.63
CA ILE A 20 0.45 21.47 12.51
C ILE A 20 -0.91 20.80 12.68
N THR A 21 -1.75 20.87 11.65
CA THR A 21 -3.04 20.18 11.61
C THR A 21 -3.36 19.85 10.17
N ASP A 22 -3.88 18.64 9.93
CA ASP A 22 -4.19 18.12 8.59
C ASP A 22 -3.01 18.24 7.62
N ASN A 23 -1.82 17.85 8.09
CA ASN A 23 -0.58 17.86 7.31
C ASN A 23 -0.19 19.26 6.76
N LYS A 24 -0.59 20.33 7.47
CA LYS A 24 -0.33 21.72 7.10
C LYS A 24 -0.03 22.57 8.33
N ILE A 25 0.83 23.58 8.16
CA ILE A 25 1.02 24.61 9.20
C ILE A 25 -0.14 25.59 9.13
N GLN A 26 -0.86 25.73 10.25
CA GLN A 26 -1.91 26.71 10.43
C GLN A 26 -1.43 27.84 11.34
N ALA A 27 -1.99 29.03 11.16
CA ALA A 27 -1.76 30.18 12.02
C ALA A 27 -3.07 30.68 12.61
N ARG A 28 -3.05 31.07 13.88
CA ARG A 28 -4.13 31.85 14.51
C ARG A 28 -3.60 33.20 14.97
N ASN A 29 -4.45 34.22 14.98
CA ASN A 29 -4.10 35.55 15.50
C ASN A 29 -4.38 35.68 17.01
N ALA A 30 -4.07 36.85 17.59
CA ALA A 30 -4.26 37.15 19.00
C ALA A 30 -5.73 37.08 19.49
N LYS A 31 -6.70 37.07 18.57
CA LYS A 31 -8.13 36.87 18.87
C LYS A 31 -8.56 35.41 18.77
N GLY A 32 -7.61 34.48 18.60
CA GLY A 32 -7.86 33.05 18.42
C GLY A 32 -8.39 32.65 17.04
N LYS A 33 -8.50 33.58 16.09
CA LYS A 33 -9.05 33.27 14.75
C LYS A 33 -7.99 32.56 13.90
N ILE A 34 -8.30 31.34 13.45
CA ILE A 34 -7.52 30.60 12.45
C ILE A 34 -7.55 31.35 11.11
N LEU A 35 -6.38 31.48 10.49
CA LEU A 35 -6.17 32.22 9.25
C LEU A 35 -6.14 31.26 8.06
N LYS A 36 -6.52 31.75 6.88
CA LYS A 36 -6.45 30.98 5.62
C LYS A 36 -5.02 30.63 5.20
N SER A 37 -4.05 31.42 5.64
CA SER A 37 -2.64 31.22 5.34
C SER A 37 -1.77 31.82 6.43
N VAL A 38 -0.55 31.29 6.58
CA VAL A 38 0.44 31.83 7.50
C VAL A 38 0.95 33.18 6.95
N PRO A 39 0.89 34.28 7.73
CA PRO A 39 1.36 35.59 7.29
C PRO A 39 2.85 35.58 6.88
N ALA A 40 3.21 36.36 5.86
CA ALA A 40 4.57 36.39 5.32
C ALA A 40 5.64 36.81 6.36
N ALA A 41 5.28 37.67 7.32
CA ALA A 41 6.17 38.05 8.42
C ALA A 41 6.44 36.88 9.38
N VAL A 42 5.49 35.97 9.54
CA VAL A 42 5.60 34.79 10.41
C VAL A 42 6.35 33.66 9.70
N LYS A 43 6.21 33.50 8.38
CA LYS A 43 6.93 32.48 7.60
C LYS A 43 8.46 32.58 7.66
N LYS A 44 8.99 33.74 8.04
CA LYS A 44 10.44 34.00 8.13
C LYS A 44 11.00 33.79 9.53
N THR A 45 10.18 33.36 10.50
CA THR A 45 10.62 33.17 11.88
C THR A 45 11.13 31.76 12.08
N ASP A 46 12.03 31.59 13.05
CA ASP A 46 12.57 30.28 13.42
C ASP A 46 11.46 29.30 13.85
N THR A 47 10.41 29.81 14.52
CA THR A 47 9.23 29.01 14.89
C THR A 47 8.58 28.37 13.67
N PHE A 48 8.40 29.13 12.58
CA PHE A 48 7.80 28.59 11.36
C PHE A 48 8.76 27.60 10.69
N LEU A 49 10.04 27.95 10.55
CA LEU A 49 11.03 27.07 9.90
C LEU A 49 11.18 25.74 10.63
N ASN A 50 11.17 25.75 11.97
CA ASN A 50 11.21 24.51 12.76
C ASN A 50 9.96 23.65 12.57
N LEU A 51 8.78 24.27 12.50
CA LEU A 51 7.54 23.55 12.19
C LEU A 51 7.50 23.02 10.76
N ASP A 52 8.08 23.74 9.80
CA ASP A 52 8.16 23.34 8.39
C ASP A 52 9.09 22.12 8.22
N ASN A 53 10.23 22.14 8.91
CA ASN A 53 11.13 20.99 8.98
C ASN A 53 10.46 19.79 9.67
N LEU A 54 9.76 20.01 10.80
CA LEU A 54 9.01 18.94 11.48
C LEU A 54 7.91 18.36 10.58
N LEU A 55 7.15 19.21 9.89
CA LEU A 55 6.11 18.79 8.96
C LEU A 55 6.70 17.95 7.83
N THR A 56 7.81 18.38 7.24
CA THR A 56 8.53 17.63 6.20
C THR A 56 8.96 16.26 6.71
N TRP A 57 9.48 16.19 7.94
CA TRP A 57 9.86 14.93 8.56
C TRP A 57 8.64 14.02 8.81
N LEU A 58 7.54 14.55 9.35
CA LEU A 58 6.30 13.79 9.57
C LEU A 58 5.74 13.22 8.25
N GLN A 59 5.81 13.97 7.15
CA GLN A 59 5.40 13.50 5.83
C GLN A 59 6.28 12.35 5.31
N ALA A 60 7.60 12.48 5.49
CA ALA A 60 8.53 11.42 5.13
C ALA A 60 8.30 10.15 5.97
N HIS A 61 8.08 10.33 7.28
CA HIS A 61 7.76 9.25 8.22
C HIS A 61 6.45 8.54 7.84
N ASP A 62 5.39 9.29 7.54
CA ASP A 62 4.11 8.73 7.10
C ASP A 62 4.26 7.88 5.83
N ALA A 63 4.99 8.39 4.85
CA ALA A 63 5.27 7.67 3.61
C ALA A 63 6.12 6.40 3.84
N GLU A 64 7.12 6.46 4.72
CA GLU A 64 7.97 5.31 5.07
C GLU A 64 7.18 4.22 5.81
N CYS A 65 6.33 4.61 6.76
CA CYS A 65 5.43 3.70 7.48
C CYS A 65 4.51 2.97 6.50
N GLY A 66 3.79 3.72 5.66
CA GLY A 66 2.88 3.14 4.66
C GLY A 66 3.59 2.21 3.69
N ALA A 67 4.73 2.62 3.14
CA ALA A 67 5.52 1.78 2.25
C ALA A 67 6.00 0.48 2.92
N THR A 68 6.32 0.52 4.21
CA THR A 68 6.74 -0.66 4.97
C THR A 68 5.58 -1.62 5.23
N VAL A 69 4.41 -1.11 5.63
CA VAL A 69 3.22 -1.93 5.86
C VAL A 69 2.72 -2.55 4.55
N GLU A 70 2.64 -1.78 3.46
CA GLU A 70 2.26 -2.32 2.15
C GLU A 70 3.26 -3.40 1.68
N LYS A 71 4.55 -3.24 1.97
CA LYS A 71 5.57 -4.25 1.68
C LYS A 71 5.37 -5.55 2.46
N TRP A 72 4.89 -5.50 3.70
CA TRP A 72 4.53 -6.71 4.45
C TRP A 72 3.40 -7.48 3.77
N LEU A 73 2.37 -6.78 3.28
CA LEU A 73 1.31 -7.37 2.48
C LEU A 73 1.81 -7.94 1.15
N LEU A 74 2.59 -7.17 0.38
CA LEU A 74 3.03 -7.59 -0.96
C LEU A 74 4.01 -8.76 -0.95
N ARG A 75 4.74 -8.93 0.14
CA ARG A 75 5.70 -10.03 0.29
C ARG A 75 5.11 -11.24 1.00
N SER A 76 3.86 -11.14 1.51
CA SER A 76 3.22 -12.17 2.32
C SER A 76 4.17 -12.80 3.35
N LEU A 77 5.04 -11.98 3.95
CA LEU A 77 6.03 -12.44 4.91
C LEU A 77 5.45 -12.33 6.33
N PRO A 78 5.58 -13.38 7.15
CA PRO A 78 5.28 -13.27 8.57
C PRO A 78 6.05 -12.10 9.19
N VAL A 79 5.33 -11.28 9.94
CA VAL A 79 5.87 -10.14 10.68
C VAL A 79 5.93 -10.54 12.15
N PRO A 80 7.12 -10.50 12.78
CA PRO A 80 7.23 -10.80 14.20
C PRO A 80 6.35 -9.88 15.04
N ALA A 81 5.65 -10.45 16.01
CA ALA A 81 4.76 -9.72 16.90
C ALA A 81 5.50 -8.62 17.67
N THR A 82 6.77 -8.86 17.98
CA THR A 82 7.67 -7.87 18.60
C THR A 82 7.88 -6.63 17.74
N VAL A 83 7.91 -6.76 16.41
CA VAL A 83 7.99 -5.62 15.48
C VAL A 83 6.71 -4.81 15.54
N ILE A 84 5.55 -5.47 15.46
CA ILE A 84 4.24 -4.79 15.50
C ILE A 84 4.06 -4.07 16.85
N ALA A 85 4.36 -4.74 17.96
CA ALA A 85 4.27 -4.14 19.29
C ALA A 85 5.22 -2.96 19.49
N ALA A 86 6.40 -2.99 18.88
CA ALA A 86 7.37 -1.90 18.97
C ALA A 86 6.91 -0.64 18.22
N VAL A 87 6.21 -0.80 17.09
CA VAL A 87 5.74 0.33 16.28
C VAL A 87 4.35 0.83 16.68
N TRP A 88 3.51 -0.01 17.31
CA TRP A 88 2.14 0.33 17.67
C TRP A 88 1.94 1.61 18.50
N PRO A 89 2.85 2.00 19.43
CA PRO A 89 2.71 3.26 20.18
C PRO A 89 2.83 4.53 19.32
N ASP A 90 3.39 4.43 18.11
CA ASP A 90 3.43 5.54 17.17
C ASP A 90 2.11 5.62 16.41
N GLU A 91 1.39 6.73 16.56
CA GLU A 91 0.09 6.98 15.92
C GLU A 91 0.13 6.87 14.39
N THR A 92 1.28 7.17 13.77
CA THR A 92 1.47 7.06 12.32
C THR A 92 1.43 5.58 11.92
N TRP A 93 2.25 4.74 12.54
CA TRP A 93 2.23 3.29 12.33
C TRP A 93 0.89 2.68 12.66
N GLN A 94 0.32 3.06 13.80
CA GLN A 94 -1.01 2.60 14.21
C GLN A 94 -2.06 2.93 13.16
N SER A 95 -2.03 4.12 12.56
CA SER A 95 -2.98 4.51 11.51
C SER A 95 -2.87 3.67 10.24
N TRP A 96 -1.68 3.14 9.92
CA TRP A 96 -1.46 2.27 8.77
C TRP A 96 -1.81 0.80 9.04
N LEU A 97 -1.72 0.36 10.30
CA LEU A 97 -1.93 -1.04 10.72
C LEU A 97 -3.34 -1.33 11.23
N ARG A 98 -3.97 -0.36 11.90
CA ARG A 98 -5.33 -0.48 12.39
C ARG A 98 -6.26 -0.80 11.23
N ASP A 99 -7.23 -1.67 11.49
CA ASP A 99 -8.25 -2.11 10.53
C ASP A 99 -7.71 -2.95 9.36
N LEU A 100 -6.42 -3.32 9.36
CA LEU A 100 -5.94 -4.39 8.50
C LEU A 100 -6.40 -5.74 9.03
N ILE A 101 -6.70 -6.66 8.11
CA ILE A 101 -6.84 -8.06 8.46
C ILE A 101 -5.45 -8.61 8.75
N ILE A 102 -5.35 -9.31 9.87
CA ILE A 102 -4.18 -10.07 10.26
C ILE A 102 -4.55 -11.54 10.47
N GLN A 103 -3.59 -12.43 10.25
CA GLN A 103 -3.71 -13.87 10.52
C GLN A 103 -2.58 -14.31 11.43
N PRO A 104 -2.83 -15.10 12.50
CA PRO A 104 -1.74 -15.70 13.25
C PRO A 104 -1.03 -16.74 12.39
N VAL A 105 0.27 -16.87 12.62
CA VAL A 105 1.13 -17.86 11.97
C VAL A 105 1.49 -18.91 12.99
N ASP A 106 1.28 -20.18 12.67
CA ASP A 106 1.65 -21.28 13.54
C ASP A 106 3.15 -21.59 13.51
N GLU A 107 3.62 -22.50 14.37
CA GLU A 107 5.03 -22.92 14.44
C GLU A 107 5.56 -23.51 13.12
N SER A 108 4.68 -23.92 12.20
CA SER A 108 5.04 -24.45 10.88
C SER A 108 5.18 -23.36 9.81
N GLY A 109 4.87 -22.11 10.13
CA GLY A 109 4.87 -20.99 9.20
C GLY A 109 3.58 -20.86 8.39
N THR A 110 2.51 -21.58 8.77
CA THR A 110 1.22 -21.55 8.07
C THR A 110 0.29 -20.56 8.75
N SER A 111 -0.39 -19.71 7.98
CA SER A 111 -1.44 -18.85 8.55
C SER A 111 -2.73 -19.62 8.82
N ASP A 112 -3.39 -19.26 9.93
CA ASP A 112 -4.75 -19.70 10.22
C ASP A 112 -5.76 -18.64 9.76
N ALA A 113 -6.41 -18.88 8.62
CA ALA A 113 -7.45 -18.01 8.09
C ALA A 113 -8.71 -17.98 8.98
N GLY A 114 -8.99 -19.04 9.74
CA GLY A 114 -10.14 -19.10 10.65
C GLY A 114 -9.97 -18.23 11.89
N ALA A 115 -8.73 -17.90 12.25
CA ALA A 115 -8.40 -16.98 13.33
C ALA A 115 -8.10 -15.56 12.84
N ALA A 116 -8.45 -15.22 11.60
CA ALA A 116 -8.22 -13.90 11.03
C ALA A 116 -9.14 -12.84 11.68
N GLY A 117 -8.66 -11.60 11.75
CA GLY A 117 -9.49 -10.49 12.21
C GLY A 117 -8.90 -9.12 11.93
N PHE A 118 -9.75 -8.09 12.03
CA PHE A 118 -9.37 -6.69 11.87
C PHE A 118 -8.62 -6.20 13.10
N LEU A 119 -7.36 -5.80 12.94
CA LEU A 119 -6.51 -5.33 14.03
C LEU A 119 -7.07 -4.06 14.66
N ARG A 120 -7.37 -4.11 15.96
CA ARG A 120 -7.83 -2.97 16.76
C ARG A 120 -6.84 -2.55 17.83
N ASP A 121 -6.07 -3.47 18.38
CA ASP A 121 -5.11 -3.13 19.43
C ASP A 121 -3.94 -4.10 19.52
N VAL A 122 -2.85 -3.65 20.11
CA VAL A 122 -1.67 -4.46 20.40
C VAL A 122 -1.27 -4.20 21.84
N ASN A 123 -1.31 -5.25 22.66
CA ASN A 123 -1.05 -5.18 24.09
C ASN A 123 0.13 -6.06 24.47
N THR A 124 0.97 -5.54 25.36
CA THR A 124 2.09 -6.28 25.96
C THR A 124 1.87 -6.39 27.46
N THR A 125 1.55 -7.58 27.95
CA THR A 125 1.34 -7.86 29.38
C THR A 125 2.26 -9.00 29.80
N ASP A 126 3.03 -8.82 30.87
CA ASP A 126 3.98 -9.82 31.40
C ASP A 126 4.95 -10.39 30.35
N GLY A 127 5.31 -9.58 29.36
CA GLY A 127 6.20 -9.97 28.26
C GLY A 127 5.53 -10.74 27.12
N GLN A 128 4.23 -11.03 27.22
CA GLN A 128 3.44 -11.63 26.15
C GLN A 128 2.77 -10.54 25.31
N ILE A 129 2.92 -10.64 23.98
CA ILE A 129 2.26 -9.77 23.02
C ILE A 129 0.94 -10.41 22.60
N SER A 130 -0.11 -9.60 22.54
CA SER A 130 -1.44 -10.00 22.13
C SER A 130 -2.06 -8.96 21.22
N PHE A 131 -2.85 -9.42 20.25
CA PHE A 131 -3.54 -8.59 19.28
C PHE A 131 -5.04 -8.61 19.57
N GLY A 132 -5.60 -7.45 19.89
CA GLY A 132 -7.04 -7.28 19.92
C GLY A 132 -7.55 -7.17 18.50
N VAL A 133 -8.44 -8.06 18.10
CA VAL A 133 -9.05 -8.07 16.77
C VAL A 133 -10.58 -8.06 16.87
N VAL A 134 -11.21 -7.63 15.79
CA VAL A 134 -12.63 -7.92 15.54
C VAL A 134 -12.67 -8.99 14.45
N ASP A 135 -13.28 -10.13 14.75
CA ASP A 135 -13.41 -11.23 13.80
C ASP A 135 -14.50 -10.94 12.75
N LEU A 136 -14.76 -11.92 11.89
CA LEU A 136 -15.74 -11.81 10.80
C LEU A 136 -17.19 -11.86 11.27
N ASP A 137 -17.44 -12.29 12.50
CA ASP A 137 -18.76 -12.29 13.14
C ASP A 137 -19.02 -10.98 13.91
N GLY A 138 -18.01 -10.10 14.01
CA GLY A 138 -18.07 -8.82 14.72
C GLY A 138 -17.76 -8.94 16.21
N GLU A 139 -17.31 -10.11 16.67
CA GLU A 139 -16.89 -10.32 18.04
C GLU A 139 -15.46 -9.83 18.26
N THR A 140 -15.19 -9.31 19.45
CA THR A 140 -13.84 -8.93 19.84
C THR A 140 -13.09 -10.15 20.35
N GLN A 141 -11.98 -10.49 19.69
CA GLN A 141 -11.11 -11.59 20.07
C GLN A 141 -9.71 -11.11 20.43
N THR A 142 -8.96 -11.97 21.10
CA THR A 142 -7.53 -11.76 21.39
C THR A 142 -6.73 -12.87 20.76
N ILE A 143 -5.81 -12.50 19.87
CA ILE A 143 -4.86 -13.41 19.24
C ILE A 143 -3.53 -13.31 19.98
N VAL A 144 -2.93 -14.45 20.31
CA VAL A 144 -1.55 -14.54 20.80
C VAL A 144 -0.77 -15.36 19.79
N SER A 145 0.25 -14.73 19.20
CA SER A 145 1.09 -15.35 18.18
C SER A 145 2.46 -14.68 18.18
N ASP A 146 3.52 -15.44 17.91
CA ASP A 146 4.88 -14.89 17.78
C ASP A 146 5.08 -14.13 16.47
N GLU A 147 4.31 -14.47 15.44
CA GLU A 147 4.29 -13.81 14.14
C GLU A 147 2.85 -13.66 13.63
N ILE A 148 2.60 -12.62 12.85
CA ILE A 148 1.34 -12.41 12.14
C ILE A 148 1.59 -12.20 10.66
N LEU A 149 0.64 -12.64 9.82
CA LEU A 149 0.58 -12.29 8.42
C LEU A 149 -0.41 -11.18 8.19
N ILE A 150 -0.07 -10.26 7.28
CA ILE A 150 -1.02 -9.33 6.66
C ILE A 150 -1.34 -9.96 5.29
N PRO A 151 -2.41 -10.76 5.17
CA PRO A 151 -2.66 -11.53 3.96
C PRO A 151 -2.94 -10.62 2.78
N HIS A 152 -2.38 -10.98 1.63
CA HIS A 152 -2.77 -10.41 0.35
C HIS A 152 -4.21 -10.82 0.02
N PRO A 153 -5.07 -9.94 -0.51
CA PRO A 153 -6.48 -10.26 -0.79
C PRO A 153 -6.68 -11.43 -1.76
N ALA A 154 -5.70 -11.73 -2.61
CA ALA A 154 -5.73 -12.92 -3.48
C ALA A 154 -5.68 -14.27 -2.73
N LEU A 155 -5.30 -14.25 -1.44
CA LEU A 155 -5.24 -15.42 -0.57
C LEU A 155 -6.42 -15.48 0.42
N ILE A 156 -7.32 -14.50 0.37
CA ILE A 156 -8.45 -14.42 1.29
C ILE A 156 -9.66 -15.10 0.65
N GLU A 157 -10.16 -16.14 1.30
CA GLU A 157 -11.42 -16.80 0.94
C GLU A 157 -12.60 -15.85 1.23
N ASP A 158 -13.68 -15.95 0.43
CA ASP A 158 -14.89 -15.14 0.57
C ASP A 158 -14.64 -13.62 0.70
N LEU A 159 -13.62 -13.12 -0.03
CA LEU A 159 -13.19 -11.72 -0.01
C LEU A 159 -14.34 -10.71 -0.22
N GLU A 160 -15.36 -11.06 -1.01
CA GLU A 160 -16.47 -10.14 -1.28
C GLU A 160 -17.39 -9.98 -0.06
N ASP A 161 -17.73 -11.07 0.63
CA ASP A 161 -18.51 -11.05 1.87
C ASP A 161 -17.76 -10.26 2.94
N LEU A 162 -16.44 -10.44 3.00
CA LEU A 162 -15.55 -9.69 3.89
C LEU A 162 -15.50 -8.18 3.59
N ARG A 163 -15.58 -7.79 2.32
CA ARG A 163 -15.65 -6.37 1.92
C ARG A 163 -16.97 -5.74 2.34
N GLU A 164 -18.08 -6.45 2.17
CA GLU A 164 -19.40 -6.01 2.62
C GLU A 164 -19.39 -5.81 4.14
N PHE A 165 -18.89 -6.80 4.87
CA PHE A 165 -18.77 -6.73 6.33
C PHE A 165 -17.85 -5.59 6.80
N ALA A 166 -16.71 -5.38 6.14
CA ALA A 166 -15.80 -4.28 6.45
C ALA A 166 -16.47 -2.91 6.24
N ALA A 167 -17.29 -2.77 5.20
CA ALA A 167 -18.05 -1.55 4.95
C ALA A 167 -19.09 -1.29 6.05
N ASP A 168 -19.81 -2.33 6.49
CA ASP A 168 -20.80 -2.24 7.57
C ASP A 168 -20.18 -1.87 8.92
N LEU A 169 -19.00 -2.41 9.23
CA LEU A 169 -18.24 -2.06 10.44
C LEU A 169 -17.56 -0.68 10.36
N GLY A 170 -17.57 -0.04 9.19
CA GLY A 170 -16.87 1.24 8.98
C GLY A 170 -15.34 1.11 9.10
N ILE A 171 -14.79 -0.04 8.68
CA ILE A 171 -13.34 -0.29 8.59
C ILE A 171 -12.70 0.75 7.68
N GLN A 172 -11.59 1.33 8.12
CA GLN A 172 -10.83 2.30 7.34
C GLN A 172 -9.37 1.89 7.21
N GLN A 173 -8.98 1.48 6.00
CA GLN A 173 -7.59 1.14 5.68
C GLN A 173 -6.94 2.29 4.93
N ARG A 174 -5.68 2.60 5.26
CA ARG A 174 -4.92 3.68 4.60
C ARG A 174 -4.36 3.31 3.23
N PHE A 175 -4.37 2.02 2.91
CA PHE A 175 -4.18 1.49 1.56
C PHE A 175 -5.17 0.36 1.30
N ASP A 176 -5.33 0.03 0.04
CA ASP A 176 -6.25 -1.02 -0.38
C ASP A 176 -5.66 -2.39 -0.05
N GLN A 177 -5.91 -2.93 1.15
CA GLN A 177 -5.77 -4.37 1.39
C GLN A 177 -7.00 -5.07 0.83
N LEU A 178 -8.20 -4.77 1.35
CA LEU A 178 -9.42 -5.45 0.91
C LEU A 178 -9.88 -5.00 -0.47
N GLN A 179 -9.83 -3.70 -0.74
CA GLN A 179 -10.33 -3.11 -1.99
C GLN A 179 -9.36 -3.24 -3.15
N ARG A 180 -8.19 -3.83 -2.93
CA ARG A 180 -7.21 -4.04 -4.00
C ARG A 180 -7.78 -5.00 -5.01
N ALA A 181 -7.64 -4.62 -6.29
CA ALA A 181 -8.11 -5.44 -7.39
C ALA A 181 -7.35 -6.78 -7.40
N VAL A 182 -8.10 -7.88 -7.33
CA VAL A 182 -7.59 -9.25 -7.36
C VAL A 182 -7.90 -9.88 -8.70
N TYR A 183 -6.92 -10.58 -9.26
CA TYR A 183 -7.09 -11.35 -10.49
C TYR A 183 -6.67 -12.79 -10.21
N GLY A 184 -7.64 -13.70 -10.27
CA GLY A 184 -7.40 -15.13 -10.02
C GLY A 184 -6.64 -15.79 -11.16
N LEU A 185 -5.90 -16.86 -10.83
CA LEU A 185 -5.26 -17.73 -11.83
C LEU A 185 -6.31 -18.29 -12.81
N PRO A 186 -5.97 -18.46 -14.10
CA PRO A 186 -6.89 -19.04 -15.07
C PRO A 186 -7.28 -20.47 -14.70
N VAL A 187 -8.54 -20.82 -14.95
CA VAL A 187 -9.05 -22.19 -14.81
C VAL A 187 -9.64 -22.64 -16.15
N PRO A 188 -9.07 -23.65 -16.83
CA PRO A 188 -7.85 -24.39 -16.46
C PRO A 188 -6.58 -23.53 -16.52
N LEU A 189 -5.54 -23.96 -15.81
CA LEU A 189 -4.22 -23.35 -15.91
C LEU A 189 -3.67 -23.45 -17.34
N PRO A 190 -2.89 -22.45 -17.81
CA PRO A 190 -2.25 -22.49 -19.13
C PRO A 190 -1.30 -23.68 -19.31
N ASP A 191 -1.01 -24.00 -20.58
CA ASP A 191 0.02 -24.97 -20.94
C ASP A 191 1.39 -24.53 -20.42
N GLU A 192 2.27 -25.50 -20.14
CA GLU A 192 3.62 -25.27 -19.61
C GLU A 192 4.49 -24.39 -20.53
N SER A 193 4.24 -24.39 -21.83
CA SER A 193 4.93 -23.51 -22.77
C SER A 193 4.52 -22.04 -22.70
N VAL A 194 3.44 -21.70 -21.99
CA VAL A 194 2.95 -20.32 -21.90
C VAL A 194 3.74 -19.57 -20.84
N THR A 195 4.65 -18.71 -21.28
CA THR A 195 5.49 -17.84 -20.43
C THR A 195 5.13 -16.36 -20.53
N VAL A 196 4.18 -16.01 -21.40
CA VAL A 196 3.77 -14.63 -21.69
C VAL A 196 2.26 -14.53 -21.83
N LEU A 197 1.70 -13.43 -21.32
CA LEU A 197 0.30 -13.03 -21.57
C LEU A 197 0.26 -11.80 -22.46
N ASP A 198 -0.30 -11.96 -23.65
CA ASP A 198 -0.45 -10.88 -24.64
C ASP A 198 -1.78 -10.12 -24.54
N THR A 199 -2.60 -10.40 -23.52
CA THR A 199 -3.91 -9.76 -23.30
C THR A 199 -3.84 -8.22 -23.33
N TRP A 200 -2.72 -7.64 -22.87
CA TRP A 200 -2.51 -6.19 -22.82
C TRP A 200 -1.52 -5.69 -23.87
N ALA A 201 -1.00 -6.55 -24.75
CA ALA A 201 -0.03 -6.19 -25.78
C ALA A 201 -0.66 -5.34 -26.89
N GLY A 202 0.18 -4.62 -27.63
CA GLY A 202 -0.21 -3.83 -28.80
C GLY A 202 -0.95 -2.52 -28.47
N ALA A 203 -1.04 -2.13 -27.20
CA ALA A 203 -1.65 -0.86 -26.82
C ALA A 203 -0.73 0.31 -27.17
N ARG A 204 -1.26 1.30 -27.90
CA ARG A 204 -0.52 2.51 -28.28
C ARG A 204 -0.56 3.53 -27.16
N PHE A 205 0.57 4.18 -26.89
CA PHE A 205 0.63 5.47 -26.22
C PHE A 205 1.29 6.45 -27.16
N GLU A 206 0.72 7.66 -27.28
CA GLU A 206 1.29 8.74 -28.09
C GLU A 206 2.72 9.13 -27.66
N GLN A 207 3.04 8.96 -26.38
CA GLN A 207 4.34 9.32 -25.84
C GLN A 207 4.75 8.32 -24.76
N SER A 208 5.98 7.82 -24.84
CA SER A 208 6.50 6.84 -23.87
C SER A 208 6.41 7.33 -22.42
N ARG A 209 6.55 8.64 -22.18
CA ARG A 209 6.39 9.23 -20.84
C ARG A 209 5.01 9.01 -20.22
N PHE A 210 3.97 8.77 -21.00
CA PHE A 210 2.62 8.52 -20.47
C PHE A 210 2.51 7.14 -19.83
N ALA A 211 3.02 6.10 -20.49
CA ALA A 211 3.07 4.75 -19.91
C ALA A 211 4.01 4.72 -18.69
N VAL A 212 5.19 5.33 -18.81
CA VAL A 212 6.18 5.44 -17.72
C VAL A 212 5.62 6.18 -16.51
N GLY A 213 5.07 7.38 -16.73
CA GLY A 213 4.51 8.21 -15.65
C GLY A 213 3.35 7.52 -14.96
N ARG A 214 2.50 6.81 -15.71
CA ARG A 214 1.41 6.00 -15.15
C ARG A 214 1.94 4.85 -14.29
N ALA A 215 2.91 4.10 -14.79
CA ALA A 215 3.51 3.01 -14.03
C ALA A 215 4.16 3.50 -12.73
N GLN A 216 4.96 4.57 -12.81
CA GLN A 216 5.61 5.17 -11.63
C GLN A 216 4.62 5.75 -10.63
N SER A 217 3.54 6.39 -11.10
CA SER A 217 2.49 6.92 -10.22
C SER A 217 1.75 5.82 -9.44
N ALA A 218 1.78 4.58 -9.94
CA ALA A 218 1.22 3.41 -9.28
C ALA A 218 2.25 2.61 -8.46
N GLY A 219 3.48 3.12 -8.31
CA GLY A 219 4.54 2.51 -7.50
C GLY A 219 5.40 1.46 -8.21
N TYR A 220 5.24 1.28 -9.53
CA TYR A 220 6.03 0.30 -10.28
C TYR A 220 7.40 0.86 -10.67
N SER A 221 8.41 0.00 -10.63
CA SER A 221 9.77 0.33 -11.09
C SER A 221 9.86 0.25 -12.60
N ILE A 222 10.78 1.02 -13.19
CA ILE A 222 11.07 0.97 -14.63
C ILE A 222 12.45 0.36 -14.84
N GLN A 223 12.53 -0.69 -15.66
CA GLN A 223 13.78 -1.36 -16.01
C GLN A 223 13.85 -1.57 -17.52
N GLY A 224 14.68 -0.77 -18.20
CA GLY A 224 14.69 -0.72 -19.66
C GLY A 224 13.30 -0.32 -20.18
N GLY A 225 12.70 -1.15 -21.03
CA GLY A 225 11.35 -0.95 -21.55
C GLY A 225 10.23 -1.64 -20.74
N TYR A 226 10.50 -2.06 -19.50
CA TYR A 226 9.54 -2.78 -18.66
C TYR A 226 9.08 -1.94 -17.47
N ALA A 227 7.79 -2.00 -17.17
CA ALA A 227 7.28 -1.78 -15.82
C ALA A 227 7.44 -3.07 -15.01
N VAL A 228 7.91 -2.94 -13.77
CA VAL A 228 8.31 -4.08 -12.92
C VAL A 228 7.72 -3.93 -11.53
N THR A 229 7.22 -5.04 -10.98
CA THR A 229 6.88 -5.19 -9.57
C THR A 229 7.49 -6.48 -9.01
N TYR A 230 7.87 -6.43 -7.72
CA TYR A 230 8.54 -7.53 -7.02
C TYR A 230 7.60 -8.10 -5.96
N ILE A 231 7.33 -9.39 -6.07
CA ILE A 231 6.53 -10.16 -5.14
C ILE A 231 7.42 -11.20 -4.49
N TYR A 232 7.22 -11.45 -3.20
CA TYR A 232 7.82 -12.60 -2.53
C TYR A 232 6.69 -13.59 -2.26
N GLU A 233 6.81 -14.80 -2.78
CA GLU A 233 5.76 -15.81 -2.70
C GLU A 233 6.41 -17.19 -2.60
N ASP A 234 5.95 -18.00 -1.65
CA ASP A 234 6.49 -19.34 -1.35
C ASP A 234 8.02 -19.40 -1.23
N GLY A 235 8.61 -18.36 -0.63
CA GLY A 235 10.06 -18.28 -0.41
C GLY A 235 10.88 -17.83 -1.62
N HIS A 236 10.24 -17.56 -2.77
CA HIS A 236 10.91 -17.17 -4.01
C HIS A 236 10.67 -15.67 -4.30
N LEU A 237 11.66 -15.05 -4.95
CA LEU A 237 11.47 -13.71 -5.51
C LEU A 237 10.85 -13.84 -6.90
N VAL A 238 9.62 -13.34 -7.04
CA VAL A 238 8.92 -13.28 -8.32
C VAL A 238 8.92 -11.85 -8.84
N GLU A 239 9.40 -11.68 -10.07
CA GLU A 239 9.42 -10.41 -10.79
C GLU A 239 8.37 -10.45 -11.91
N ALA A 240 7.29 -9.69 -11.76
CA ALA A 240 6.34 -9.49 -12.85
C ALA A 240 6.82 -8.33 -13.73
N GLN A 241 6.91 -8.55 -15.04
CA GLN A 241 7.43 -7.58 -16.01
C GLN A 241 6.43 -7.36 -17.13
N TYR A 242 6.05 -6.11 -17.35
CA TYR A 242 5.17 -5.73 -18.46
C TYR A 242 5.90 -4.79 -19.42
N TRP A 243 6.03 -5.20 -20.69
CA TRP A 243 6.69 -4.38 -21.69
C TRP A 243 5.84 -3.15 -22.02
N ILE A 244 6.37 -1.99 -21.70
CA ILE A 244 5.78 -0.68 -22.00
C ILE A 244 6.56 0.06 -23.09
N GLY A 245 7.48 -0.62 -23.80
CA GLY A 245 8.29 -0.02 -24.85
C GLY A 245 9.60 0.61 -24.34
N ALA A 246 10.66 0.47 -25.13
CA ALA A 246 11.92 1.19 -24.93
C ALA A 246 12.00 2.32 -25.96
N GLY A 247 11.72 3.54 -25.53
CA GLY A 247 11.88 4.74 -26.37
C GLY A 247 13.12 5.51 -25.96
N ASP A 248 14.06 5.72 -26.88
CA ASP A 248 15.21 6.62 -26.68
C ASP A 248 14.77 8.09 -26.55
N ASN A 249 13.54 8.40 -26.96
CA ASN A 249 12.90 9.71 -26.86
C ASN A 249 11.57 9.60 -26.09
N PRO A 250 11.33 10.44 -25.05
CA PRO A 250 10.10 10.44 -24.28
C PRO A 250 8.83 10.83 -25.05
N GLU A 251 8.97 11.44 -26.23
CA GLU A 251 7.89 12.05 -27.02
C GLU A 251 7.45 11.22 -28.24
N ILE A 252 8.00 10.02 -28.43
CA ILE A 252 7.58 9.13 -29.52
C ILE A 252 6.50 8.15 -29.08
N ASP A 253 5.69 7.75 -30.07
CA ASP A 253 4.77 6.64 -29.94
C ASP A 253 5.47 5.35 -29.51
N ILE A 254 4.80 4.60 -28.64
CA ILE A 254 5.22 3.28 -28.19
C ILE A 254 4.04 2.31 -28.25
N TRP A 255 4.39 1.02 -28.31
CA TRP A 255 3.43 -0.08 -28.20
C TRP A 255 3.83 -0.98 -27.05
N THR A 256 2.84 -1.36 -26.24
CA THR A 256 3.03 -2.35 -25.19
C THR A 256 3.24 -3.74 -25.77
N GLY A 257 3.86 -4.61 -24.98
CA GLY A 257 4.10 -6.01 -25.29
C GLY A 257 3.46 -6.91 -24.24
N GLY A 258 3.95 -8.14 -24.13
CA GLY A 258 3.42 -9.10 -23.18
C GLY A 258 3.77 -8.81 -21.72
N LEU A 259 2.99 -9.41 -20.83
CA LEU A 259 3.28 -9.57 -19.40
C LEU A 259 3.96 -10.93 -19.18
N THR A 260 5.10 -10.93 -18.50
CA THR A 260 5.89 -12.13 -18.17
C THR A 260 6.26 -12.15 -16.70
N TRP A 261 6.63 -13.32 -16.17
CA TRP A 261 7.16 -13.46 -14.82
C TRP A 261 8.56 -14.08 -14.84
N ARG A 262 9.38 -13.68 -13.88
CA ARG A 262 10.61 -14.38 -13.55
C ARG A 262 10.59 -14.86 -12.12
N VAL A 263 11.01 -16.09 -11.87
CA VAL A 263 11.20 -16.65 -10.53
C VAL A 263 12.69 -16.81 -10.31
N ASP A 264 13.22 -16.17 -9.27
CA ASP A 264 14.65 -16.14 -8.95
C ASP A 264 15.57 -15.76 -10.13
N GLY A 265 15.05 -14.90 -11.01
CA GLY A 265 15.76 -14.37 -12.18
C GLY A 265 15.56 -15.16 -13.47
N GLU A 266 14.91 -16.32 -13.43
CA GLU A 266 14.62 -17.13 -14.63
C GLU A 266 13.17 -16.94 -15.09
N THR A 267 12.94 -16.93 -16.41
CA THR A 267 11.57 -16.80 -16.95
C THR A 267 10.74 -18.02 -16.58
N ALA A 268 9.59 -17.80 -15.96
CA ALA A 268 8.71 -18.85 -15.48
C ALA A 268 7.49 -19.03 -16.41
N PRO A 269 7.03 -20.28 -16.61
CA PRO A 269 5.69 -20.56 -17.10
C PRO A 269 4.62 -19.88 -16.23
N VAL A 270 3.56 -19.37 -16.85
CA VAL A 270 2.45 -18.71 -16.12
C VAL A 270 1.81 -19.67 -15.10
N ARG A 271 1.79 -20.96 -15.40
CA ARG A 271 1.26 -22.00 -14.50
C ARG A 271 2.08 -22.24 -13.24
N GLU A 272 3.32 -21.76 -13.19
CA GLU A 272 4.22 -21.87 -12.03
C GLU A 272 4.20 -20.60 -11.16
N VAL A 273 3.46 -19.57 -11.59
CA VAL A 273 3.31 -18.32 -10.85
C VAL A 273 2.22 -18.50 -9.79
N GLY A 274 2.53 -18.15 -8.54
CA GLY A 274 1.55 -18.18 -7.46
C GLY A 274 0.46 -17.10 -7.58
N PRO A 275 -0.65 -17.26 -6.83
CA PRO A 275 -1.82 -16.39 -6.94
C PRO A 275 -1.53 -14.90 -6.66
N VAL A 276 -0.62 -14.59 -5.73
CA VAL A 276 -0.25 -13.21 -5.40
C VAL A 276 0.55 -12.59 -6.52
N ALA A 277 1.61 -13.25 -6.98
CA ALA A 277 2.45 -12.73 -8.06
C ALA A 277 1.67 -12.61 -9.38
N TYR A 278 0.78 -13.54 -9.66
CA TYR A 278 -0.12 -13.48 -10.81
C TYR A 278 -1.04 -12.26 -10.71
N SER A 279 -1.77 -12.14 -9.60
CA SER A 279 -2.72 -11.04 -9.37
C SER A 279 -2.05 -9.68 -9.50
N GLU A 280 -0.87 -9.49 -8.90
CA GLU A 280 -0.15 -8.23 -8.94
C GLU A 280 0.43 -7.88 -10.32
N GLY A 281 0.92 -8.88 -11.05
CA GLY A 281 1.35 -8.70 -12.44
C GLY A 281 0.19 -8.27 -13.35
N VAL A 282 -0.96 -8.94 -13.22
CA VAL A 282 -2.17 -8.61 -13.98
C VAL A 282 -2.73 -7.24 -13.58
N ARG A 283 -2.71 -6.89 -12.29
CA ARG A 283 -3.12 -5.57 -11.79
C ARG A 283 -2.24 -4.47 -12.40
N MET A 284 -0.93 -4.67 -12.45
CA MET A 284 0.02 -3.75 -13.09
C MET A 284 -0.29 -3.56 -14.57
N ALA A 285 -0.38 -4.66 -15.34
CA ALA A 285 -0.63 -4.60 -16.77
C ALA A 285 -1.99 -3.94 -17.08
N THR A 286 -3.04 -4.29 -16.33
CA THR A 286 -4.39 -3.72 -16.46
C THR A 286 -4.39 -2.22 -16.14
N HIS A 287 -3.75 -1.82 -15.03
CA HIS A 287 -3.67 -0.42 -14.64
C HIS A 287 -3.00 0.40 -15.75
N ILE A 288 -1.83 -0.02 -16.23
CA ILE A 288 -1.07 0.68 -17.26
C ILE A 288 -1.86 0.71 -18.57
N HIS A 289 -2.33 -0.44 -19.06
CA HIS A 289 -3.07 -0.57 -20.31
C HIS A 289 -4.34 0.29 -20.36
N ALA A 290 -4.99 0.56 -19.22
CA ALA A 290 -6.14 1.46 -19.16
C ALA A 290 -5.80 2.92 -19.56
N GLY A 291 -4.52 3.32 -19.53
CA GLY A 291 -4.06 4.65 -19.94
C GLY A 291 -3.70 4.79 -21.42
N ARG A 292 -3.88 3.74 -22.22
CA ARG A 292 -3.58 3.75 -23.66
C ARG A 292 -4.41 4.79 -24.42
N THR A 293 -3.93 5.18 -25.58
CA THR A 293 -4.72 5.98 -26.52
C THR A 293 -5.86 5.13 -27.08
N VAL A 294 -7.09 5.65 -26.99
CA VAL A 294 -8.29 5.05 -27.59
C VAL A 294 -8.64 5.88 -28.81
N GLU A 295 -8.69 5.26 -29.99
CA GLU A 295 -9.19 5.94 -31.19
C GLU A 295 -10.70 6.15 -31.04
N GLU A 296 -11.17 7.39 -31.23
CA GLU A 296 -12.60 7.67 -31.32
C GLU A 296 -13.11 7.04 -32.62
N ASN A 297 -14.00 6.05 -32.52
CA ASN A 297 -14.69 5.52 -33.69
C ASN A 297 -15.63 6.60 -34.22
N GLU A 298 -15.38 7.08 -35.45
CA GLU A 298 -16.34 7.87 -36.24
C GLU A 298 -17.61 7.07 -36.61
#